data_AF-A0A927KNV3-F1
#
_entry.id   AF-A0A927KNV3-F1
#
_cell.length_a   1.000
_cell.length_b   1.000
_cell.length_c   1.000
_cell.angle_alpha   90.00
_cell.angle_beta   90.00
_cell.angle_gamma   90.00
#
_symmetry.space_group_name_H-M   'P 1'
#
loop_
_entity.id
_entity.type
_entity.pdbx_description
1 polymer ?
#
loop_
_entity_poly.entity_id
_entity_poly.type
_entity_poly.pdbx_seq_one_letter_code
_entity_poly.pdbx_strand_id
1 'polypeptide(L)'
;MSRRPQGFSLLEAIVALAILASVGLALFAAMNQSLNMVARAEVVRERESVLRNVVSWAQVINPGVQPQGEQLLGDVLVRWKSEPVEPPRDASTGHVRAGLYRVGLYRVRIEVDRDGEPLAELELRRVGYQQIRRPEAL
;
A
#
# COMPACT_ATOMS: atom_id res chain seq x y z
N MET A 1 66.22 -32.22 -23.76
CA MET A 1 64.92 -31.68 -24.20
C MET A 1 64.61 -30.43 -23.36
N SER A 2 65.01 -29.25 -23.85
CA SER A 2 64.87 -27.99 -23.13
C SER A 2 63.56 -27.32 -23.55
N ARG A 3 62.55 -27.33 -22.67
CA ARG A 3 61.31 -26.56 -22.86
C ARG A 3 61.67 -25.08 -22.80
N ARG A 4 61.52 -24.35 -23.92
CA ARG A 4 61.58 -22.89 -23.90
C ARG A 4 60.40 -22.38 -23.08
N PRO A 5 60.61 -21.49 -22.07
CA PRO A 5 59.50 -20.80 -21.44
C PRO A 5 58.81 -19.94 -22.52
N GLN A 6 57.54 -20.23 -22.81
CA GLN A 6 56.69 -19.35 -23.59
C GLN A 6 56.46 -18.10 -22.74
N GLY A 7 57.17 -17.01 -23.06
CA GLY A 7 57.00 -15.73 -22.40
C GLY A 7 55.66 -15.12 -22.77
N PHE A 8 54.94 -14.60 -21.78
CA PHE A 8 53.71 -13.84 -21.92
C PHE A 8 53.93 -12.73 -22.97
N SER A 9 53.23 -12.81 -24.11
CA SER A 9 53.37 -11.81 -25.16
C SER A 9 52.80 -10.47 -24.70
N LEU A 10 53.38 -9.36 -25.15
CA LEU A 10 52.80 -8.02 -24.93
C LEU A 10 51.35 -7.96 -25.41
N LEU A 11 51.03 -8.68 -26.49
CA LEU A 11 49.67 -8.79 -27.01
C LEU A 11 48.73 -9.51 -26.02
N GLU A 12 49.19 -10.60 -25.41
CA GLU A 12 48.40 -11.33 -24.40
C GLU A 12 48.15 -10.49 -23.15
N ALA A 13 49.14 -9.69 -22.72
CA ALA A 13 48.95 -8.79 -21.58
C ALA A 13 47.86 -7.73 -21.87
N ILE A 14 47.86 -7.15 -23.07
CA ILE A 14 46.84 -6.17 -23.48
C ILE A 14 45.46 -6.84 -23.61
N VAL A 15 45.39 -8.04 -24.18
CA VAL A 15 44.14 -8.80 -24.30
C VAL A 15 43.59 -9.16 -22.91
N ALA A 16 44.45 -9.62 -22.00
CA ALA A 16 44.06 -9.94 -20.62
C ALA A 16 43.54 -8.71 -19.87
N LEU A 17 44.20 -7.55 -20.02
CA LEU A 17 43.73 -6.28 -19.47
C LEU A 17 42.39 -5.85 -20.06
N ALA A 18 42.20 -6.01 -21.37
CA ALA A 18 40.94 -5.68 -22.03
C ALA A 18 39.78 -6.56 -21.56
N ILE A 19 40.03 -7.87 -21.40
CA ILE A 19 39.05 -8.82 -20.85
C ILE A 19 38.75 -8.48 -19.39
N LEU A 20 39.77 -8.19 -18.58
CA LEU A 20 39.58 -7.83 -17.18
C LEU A 20 38.76 -6.53 -17.06
N ALA A 21 39.05 -5.53 -17.89
CA ALA A 21 38.32 -4.28 -17.92
C ALA A 21 36.86 -4.47 -18.34
N SER A 22 36.59 -5.30 -19.37
CA SER A 22 35.22 -5.55 -19.83
C SER A 22 34.39 -6.31 -18.79
N VAL A 23 34.98 -7.30 -18.11
CA VAL A 23 34.34 -8.01 -17.00
C VAL A 23 34.08 -7.05 -15.83
N GLY A 24 35.05 -6.20 -15.47
CA GLY A 24 34.88 -5.19 -14.43
C GLY A 24 33.74 -4.22 -14.72
N LEU A 25 33.64 -3.74 -15.97
CA LEU A 25 32.54 -2.87 -16.42
C LEU A 25 31.18 -3.58 -16.34
N ALA A 26 31.11 -4.86 -16.75
CA ALA A 26 29.89 -5.64 -16.68
C ALA A 26 29.42 -5.85 -15.23
N LEU A 27 30.34 -6.17 -14.31
CA LEU A 27 30.04 -6.31 -12.89
C LEU A 27 29.57 -5.00 -12.26
N PHE A 28 30.23 -3.89 -12.61
CA PHE A 28 29.82 -2.57 -12.13
C PHE A 28 28.41 -2.19 -12.63
N ALA A 29 28.12 -2.46 -13.90
CA ALA A 29 26.79 -2.24 -14.46
C ALA A 29 25.73 -3.09 -13.75
N ALA A 30 26.01 -4.37 -13.49
CA ALA A 30 25.12 -5.26 -12.76
C ALA A 30 24.86 -4.76 -11.33
N MET A 31 25.90 -4.30 -10.62
CA MET A 31 25.75 -3.75 -9.27
C MET A 31 24.86 -2.49 -9.26
N ASN A 32 25.08 -1.55 -10.18
CA ASN A 32 24.25 -0.36 -10.29
C ASN A 32 22.79 -0.71 -10.60
N GLN A 33 22.56 -1.71 -11.46
CA GLN A 33 21.21 -2.21 -11.73
C GLN A 33 20.55 -2.76 -10.46
N SER A 34 21.26 -3.57 -9.67
CA SER A 34 20.75 -4.10 -8.40
C SER A 34 20.41 -2.99 -7.41
N LEU A 35 21.27 -1.99 -7.25
CA LEU A 35 21.02 -0.85 -6.36
C LEU A 35 19.78 -0.06 -6.78
N ASN A 36 19.61 0.19 -8.08
CA ASN A 36 18.42 0.85 -8.61
C ASN A 36 17.14 0.05 -8.38
N MET A 37 17.20 -1.29 -8.49
CA MET A 37 16.07 -2.16 -8.17
C MET A 37 15.70 -2.10 -6.69
N VAL A 38 16.70 -2.13 -5.80
CA VAL A 38 16.47 -2.01 -4.35
C VAL A 38 15.83 -0.67 -4.01
N ALA A 39 16.33 0.44 -4.55
CA ALA A 39 15.77 1.77 -4.31
C ALA A 39 14.29 1.85 -4.76
N ARG A 40 13.96 1.29 -5.92
CA ARG A 40 12.58 1.22 -6.41
C ARG A 40 11.70 0.34 -5.52
N ALA A 41 12.22 -0.81 -5.08
CA ALA A 41 11.49 -1.71 -4.21
C ALA A 41 11.15 -1.05 -2.87
N GLU A 42 12.06 -0.26 -2.31
CA GLU A 42 11.82 0.43 -1.03
C GLU A 42 10.74 1.50 -1.15
N VAL A 43 10.73 2.28 -2.24
CA VAL A 43 9.66 3.26 -2.51
C VAL A 43 8.29 2.59 -2.61
N VAL A 44 8.20 1.45 -3.32
CA VAL A 44 6.96 0.67 -3.42
C VAL A 44 6.55 0.12 -2.06
N ARG A 45 7.50 -0.42 -1.29
CA ARG A 45 7.26 -1.00 0.03
C ARG A 45 6.73 0.02 1.03
N GLU A 46 7.30 1.22 1.04
CA GLU A 46 6.87 2.33 1.90
C GLU A 46 5.45 2.77 1.56
N ARG A 47 5.16 2.98 0.27
CA ARG A 47 3.80 3.30 -0.20
C ARG A 47 2.77 2.24 0.23
N GLU A 48 3.10 0.98 0.02
CA GLU A 48 2.27 -0.16 0.44
C GLU A 48 2.04 -0.20 1.96
N SER A 49 3.04 0.18 2.76
CA SER A 49 2.91 0.27 4.21
C SER A 49 1.91 1.34 4.62
N VAL A 50 1.97 2.52 4.00
CA VAL A 50 1.00 3.61 4.22
C VAL A 50 -0.41 3.16 3.88
N LEU A 51 -0.61 2.57 2.70
CA LEU A 51 -1.94 2.14 2.25
C LEU A 51 -2.53 1.06 3.16
N ARG A 52 -1.72 0.12 3.66
CA ARG A 52 -2.17 -0.86 4.65
C ARG A 52 -2.63 -0.18 5.93
N ASN A 53 -1.88 0.79 6.45
CA ASN A 53 -2.27 1.54 7.65
C ASN A 53 -3.59 2.30 7.45
N VAL A 54 -3.76 2.95 6.29
CA VAL A 54 -5.01 3.64 5.94
C VAL A 54 -6.19 2.68 5.88
N VAL A 55 -6.03 1.51 5.23
CA VAL A 55 -7.09 0.50 5.16
C VAL A 55 -7.43 -0.05 6.54
N SER A 56 -6.44 -0.34 7.38
CA SER A 56 -6.65 -0.79 8.76
C SER A 56 -7.39 0.25 9.59
N TRP A 57 -7.05 1.53 9.46
CA TRP A 57 -7.77 2.61 10.12
C TRP A 57 -9.20 2.77 9.58
N ALA A 58 -9.42 2.67 8.26
CA ALA A 58 -10.75 2.74 7.67
C ALA A 58 -11.70 1.64 8.19
N GLN A 59 -11.17 0.52 8.71
CA GLN A 59 -11.95 -0.55 9.33
C GLN A 59 -12.54 -0.19 10.70
N VAL A 60 -12.14 0.90 11.33
CA VAL A 60 -12.75 1.34 12.60
C VAL A 60 -13.82 2.42 12.42
N ILE A 61 -13.92 3.00 11.22
CA ILE A 61 -14.94 3.99 10.90
C ILE A 61 -16.29 3.32 10.73
N ASN A 62 -17.30 3.93 11.34
CA ASN A 62 -18.71 3.61 11.11
C ASN A 62 -19.29 4.59 10.08
N PRO A 63 -19.41 4.20 8.80
CA PRO A 63 -19.84 5.10 7.73
C PRO A 63 -21.31 5.55 7.88
N GLY A 64 -22.13 4.82 8.64
CA GLY A 64 -23.50 5.22 8.92
C GLY A 64 -23.62 6.35 9.94
N VAL A 65 -22.57 6.61 10.73
CA VAL A 65 -22.53 7.67 11.74
C VAL A 65 -21.60 8.81 11.33
N GLN A 66 -20.46 8.47 10.71
CA GLN A 66 -19.44 9.42 10.25
C GLN A 66 -19.27 9.30 8.74
N PRO A 67 -20.21 9.87 7.95
CA PRO A 67 -20.23 9.63 6.51
C PRO A 67 -19.15 10.38 5.76
N GLN A 68 -18.55 11.40 6.37
CA GLN A 68 -17.44 12.15 5.80
C GLN A 68 -16.53 12.64 6.93
N GLY A 69 -15.28 12.91 6.58
CA GLY A 69 -14.33 13.49 7.52
C GLY A 69 -12.92 13.54 6.96
N GLU A 70 -12.03 13.98 7.84
CA GLU A 70 -10.60 14.08 7.59
C GLU A 70 -9.87 13.63 8.85
N GLN A 71 -8.78 12.88 8.66
CA GLN A 71 -7.95 12.39 9.74
C GLN A 71 -6.48 12.45 9.33
N LEU A 72 -5.66 13.06 10.18
CA LEU A 72 -4.22 13.03 10.04
C LEU A 72 -3.67 11.78 10.75
N LEU A 73 -2.93 10.95 10.02
CA LEU A 73 -2.25 9.75 10.47
C LEU A 73 -0.73 9.95 10.31
N GLY A 74 -0.12 10.65 11.26
CA GLY A 74 1.28 11.07 11.14
C GLY A 74 1.43 12.18 10.09
N ASP A 75 2.13 11.89 9.01
CA ASP A 75 2.34 12.76 7.83
C ASP A 75 1.33 12.51 6.70
N VAL A 76 0.40 11.57 6.90
CA VAL A 76 -0.59 11.16 5.90
C VAL A 76 -1.94 11.76 6.24
N LEU A 77 -2.48 12.56 5.33
CA LEU A 77 -3.84 13.10 5.43
C LEU A 77 -4.82 12.17 4.73
N VAL A 78 -5.83 11.72 5.46
CA VAL A 78 -6.86 10.83 4.95
C VAL A 78 -8.20 11.53 4.96
N ARG A 79 -8.80 11.73 3.78
CA ARG A 79 -10.16 12.26 3.64
C ARG A 79 -11.08 11.16 3.16
N TRP A 80 -12.30 11.10 3.69
CA TRP A 80 -13.27 10.12 3.24
C TRP A 80 -14.65 10.71 3.04
N LYS A 81 -15.39 10.06 2.15
CA LYS A 81 -16.82 10.23 1.96
C LYS A 81 -17.46 8.87 1.75
N SER A 82 -18.65 8.69 2.32
CA SER A 82 -19.38 7.44 2.25
C SER A 82 -20.81 7.66 1.79
N GLU A 83 -21.26 6.75 0.94
CA GLU A 83 -22.61 6.75 0.37
C GLU A 83 -23.25 5.38 0.61
N PRO A 84 -24.53 5.32 1.01
CA PRO A 84 -25.23 4.06 1.14
C PRO A 84 -25.35 3.38 -0.24
N VAL A 85 -24.96 2.12 -0.32
CA VAL A 85 -25.14 1.29 -1.54
C VAL A 85 -26.61 0.98 -1.77
N GLU A 86 -27.35 0.81 -0.68
CA GLU A 86 -28.81 0.66 -0.63
C GLU A 86 -29.35 1.42 0.58
N PRO A 87 -30.65 1.81 0.59
CA PRO A 87 -31.28 2.38 1.77
C PRO A 87 -31.05 1.51 3.02
N PRO A 88 -30.46 2.06 4.10
CA PRO A 88 -30.22 1.30 5.33
C PRO A 88 -31.52 0.76 5.92
N ARG A 89 -31.49 -0.48 6.42
CA ARG A 89 -32.67 -1.19 6.92
C ARG A 89 -32.55 -1.42 8.41
N ASP A 90 -33.69 -1.48 9.07
CA ASP A 90 -33.71 -1.86 10.48
C ASP A 90 -33.27 -3.31 10.62
N ALA A 91 -32.37 -3.57 11.57
CA ALA A 91 -31.90 -4.92 11.86
C ALA A 91 -33.09 -5.77 12.34
N SER A 92 -33.15 -7.02 11.89
CA SER A 92 -34.13 -7.98 12.39
C SER A 92 -33.54 -8.73 13.57
N THR A 93 -34.11 -8.55 14.75
CA THR A 93 -33.91 -9.47 15.88
C THR A 93 -35.02 -10.51 15.76
N GLY A 94 -34.67 -11.76 15.41
CA GLY A 94 -35.65 -12.81 15.04
C GLY A 94 -36.93 -12.81 15.89
N HIS A 95 -38.08 -12.95 15.22
CA HIS A 95 -39.46 -12.81 15.69
C HIS A 95 -39.99 -11.36 15.80
N VAL A 96 -40.74 -10.93 14.76
CA VAL A 96 -41.80 -9.88 14.71
C VAL A 96 -41.45 -8.46 15.21
N ARG A 97 -40.36 -8.26 15.95
CA ARG A 97 -39.97 -7.00 16.58
C ARG A 97 -38.85 -6.35 15.79
N ALA A 98 -39.04 -5.06 15.46
CA ALA A 98 -38.00 -4.26 14.84
C ALA A 98 -36.78 -4.16 15.78
N GLY A 99 -35.58 -4.46 15.27
CA GLY A 99 -34.36 -4.50 16.07
C GLY A 99 -33.88 -3.11 16.49
N LEU A 100 -32.92 -3.06 17.41
CA LEU A 100 -32.47 -1.81 18.04
C LEU A 100 -31.63 -0.92 17.13
N TYR A 101 -31.11 -1.48 16.04
CA TYR A 101 -30.15 -0.84 15.14
C TYR A 101 -30.71 -0.71 13.73
N ARG A 102 -30.27 0.32 13.03
CA ARG A 102 -30.31 0.42 11.57
C ARG A 102 -28.95 0.08 11.02
N VAL A 103 -28.91 -0.78 10.01
CA VAL A 103 -27.68 -1.27 9.40
C VAL A 103 -27.74 -1.01 7.89
N GLY A 104 -26.63 -0.59 7.31
CA GLY A 104 -26.51 -0.34 5.88
C GLY A 104 -25.13 -0.74 5.37
N LEU A 105 -25.06 -1.05 4.08
CA LEU A 105 -23.79 -1.20 3.37
C LEU A 105 -23.46 0.14 2.71
N TYR A 106 -22.24 0.61 2.92
CA TYR A 106 -21.77 1.89 2.41
C TYR A 106 -20.57 1.67 1.51
N ARG A 107 -20.52 2.42 0.41
CA ARG A 107 -19.32 2.64 -0.38
C ARG A 107 -18.56 3.79 0.26
N VAL A 108 -17.30 3.57 0.63
CA VAL A 108 -16.43 4.59 1.22
C VAL A 108 -15.31 4.88 0.22
N ARG A 109 -15.26 6.11 -0.26
CA ARG A 109 -14.16 6.65 -1.05
C ARG A 109 -13.19 7.35 -0.12
N ILE A 110 -11.91 7.04 -0.25
CA ILE A 110 -10.84 7.55 0.59
C ILE A 110 -9.77 8.17 -0.31
N GLU A 111 -9.47 9.43 -0.06
CA GLU A 111 -8.33 10.14 -0.64
C GLU A 111 -7.21 10.15 0.39
N VAL A 112 -6.00 9.82 -0.07
CA VAL A 112 -4.80 9.75 0.75
C VAL A 112 -3.78 10.71 0.18
N ASP A 113 -3.42 11.73 0.95
CA ASP A 113 -2.34 12.65 0.64
C ASP A 113 -1.20 12.47 1.64
N ARG A 114 0.04 12.69 1.20
CA ARG A 114 1.22 12.76 2.08
C ARG A 114 2.00 14.01 1.73
N ASP A 115 2.30 14.83 2.73
CA ASP A 115 2.99 16.13 2.55
C ASP A 115 2.32 17.06 1.53
N GLY A 116 0.99 17.00 1.42
CA GLY A 116 0.20 17.81 0.48
C GLY A 116 0.15 17.27 -0.95
N GLU A 117 0.82 16.14 -1.23
CA GLU A 117 0.78 15.48 -2.55
C GLU A 117 -0.15 14.26 -2.54
N PRO A 118 -1.00 14.08 -3.56
CA PRO A 118 -1.87 12.92 -3.67
C PRO A 118 -1.07 11.61 -3.78
N LEU A 119 -1.27 10.69 -2.84
CA LEU A 119 -0.61 9.39 -2.79
C LEU A 119 -1.45 8.28 -3.43
N ALA A 120 -2.75 8.25 -3.13
CA ALA A 120 -3.69 7.26 -3.66
C ALA A 120 -5.16 7.65 -3.44
N GLU A 121 -6.03 7.03 -4.23
CA GLU A 121 -7.47 6.98 -3.98
C GLU A 121 -7.90 5.51 -3.84
N LEU A 122 -8.74 5.24 -2.85
CA LEU A 122 -9.20 3.90 -2.50
C LEU A 122 -10.72 3.89 -2.42
N GLU A 123 -11.35 2.82 -2.90
CA GLU A 123 -12.77 2.56 -2.66
C GLU A 123 -12.93 1.23 -1.92
N LEU A 124 -13.70 1.24 -0.83
CA LEU A 124 -13.99 0.04 -0.05
C LEU A 124 -15.46 0.01 0.41
N ARG A 125 -15.96 -1.19 0.72
CA ARG A 125 -17.33 -1.39 1.22
C ARG A 125 -17.31 -1.65 2.71
N ARG A 126 -18.17 -0.96 3.46
CA ARG A 126 -18.22 -1.03 4.92
C ARG A 126 -19.65 -1.10 5.42
N VAL A 127 -19.86 -1.91 6.44
CA VAL A 127 -21.13 -1.93 7.17
C VAL A 127 -21.14 -0.74 8.14
N GLY A 128 -22.17 0.09 8.01
CA GLY A 128 -22.50 1.13 8.99
C GLY A 128 -23.66 0.68 9.86
N TYR A 129 -23.65 1.08 11.12
CA TYR A 129 -24.73 0.77 12.06
C TYR A 129 -25.05 1.98 12.94
N GLN A 130 -26.32 2.19 13.23
CA GLN A 130 -26.77 3.26 14.12
C GLN A 130 -27.83 2.71 15.06
N GLN A 131 -27.66 2.91 16.36
CA GLN A 131 -28.71 2.57 17.32
C GLN A 131 -29.83 3.60 17.19
N ILE A 132 -31.02 3.14 16.80
CA ILE A 132 -32.20 4.00 16.58
C ILE A 132 -33.30 3.77 17.63
N ARG A 133 -33.15 2.75 18.49
CA ARG A 133 -34.06 2.44 19.59
C ARG A 133 -33.29 2.14 20.87
N ARG A 134 -33.84 2.53 22.02
CA ARG A 134 -33.31 2.17 23.33
C ARG A 134 -33.88 0.81 23.77
N PRO A 135 -33.09 -0.05 24.42
CA PRO A 135 -33.65 -1.22 25.09
C PRO A 135 -34.55 -0.75 26.23
N GLU A 136 -35.74 -1.34 26.35
CA GLU A 136 -36.58 -1.15 27.53
C GLU A 136 -35.87 -1.81 28.72
N ALA A 137 -35.74 -1.07 29.84
CA ALA A 137 -35.18 -1.62 31.07
C ALA A 137 -36.10 -2.73 31.58
N LEU A 138 -35.53 -3.90 31.89
CA LEU A 138 -36.23 -5.04 32.50
C LEU A 138 -36.64 -4.71 33.95
#